data_AF-A0A1V9G2F3-F1
#
_entry.id   AF-A0A1V9G2F3-F1
#
_cell.length_a   1.000
_cell.length_b   1.000
_cell.length_c   1.000
_cell.angle_alpha   90.00
_cell.angle_beta   90.00
_cell.angle_gamma   90.00
#
_symmetry.space_group_name_H-M   'P 1'
#
loop_
_entity.id
_entity.type
_entity.pdbx_description
1 polymer ?
#
loop_
_entity_poly.entity_id
_entity_poly.type
_entity_poly.pdbx_seq_one_letter_code
_entity_poly.pdbx_strand_id
1 'polypeptide(L)' 'MSVADIKKHLYKAIEEIDDEAFLQAVYTIISSKMGPGATYELSADQLQILEDRREKYLKGEGKSYTWDEVKDRIRKKDGL' A
#
# COMPACT_ATOMS: atom_id res chain seq x y z
N MET A 1 11.37 -31.90 -5.60
CA MET A 1 11.11 -31.11 -4.37
C MET A 1 9.66 -30.66 -4.41
N SER A 2 8.91 -30.86 -3.32
CA SER A 2 7.55 -30.33 -3.21
C SER A 2 7.58 -28.84 -2.86
N VAL A 3 6.44 -28.16 -3.01
CA VAL A 3 6.27 -26.76 -2.57
C VAL A 3 6.54 -26.61 -1.07
N ALA A 4 6.15 -27.61 -0.26
CA ALA A 4 6.40 -27.61 1.17
C ALA A 4 7.90 -27.68 1.49
N ASP A 5 8.65 -28.49 0.74
CA ASP A 5 10.10 -28.60 0.89
C ASP A 5 10.79 -27.28 0.53
N ILE A 6 10.36 -26.63 -0.55
CA ILE A 6 10.89 -25.31 -0.97
C ILE A 6 10.71 -24.28 0.14
N LYS A 7 9.52 -24.20 0.75
CA LYS A 7 9.24 -23.27 1.85
C LYS A 7 10.14 -23.55 3.05
N LYS A 8 10.28 -24.82 3.45
CA LYS A 8 11.11 -25.21 4.59
C LYS A 8 12.58 -24.85 4.40
N HIS A 9 13.11 -25.04 3.19
CA HIS A 9 14.48 -24.66 2.86
C HIS A 9 14.68 -23.14 2.86
N LEU A 10 13.72 -22.36 2.36
CA LEU A 10 13.76 -20.91 2.40
C LEU A 10 13.76 -20.36 3.83
N TYR A 11 12.87 -20.84 4.70
CA TYR A 11 12.84 -20.40 6.11
C TYR A 11 14.16 -20.65 6.81
N LYS A 12 14.71 -21.86 6.65
CA LYS A 12 16.00 -22.22 7.25
C LYS A 12 17.14 -21.34 6.74
N ALA A 13 17.17 -21.07 5.43
CA ALA A 13 18.18 -20.20 4.84
C ALA A 13 18.09 -18.76 5.37
N ILE A 14 16.87 -18.23 5.56
CA ILE A 14 16.67 -16.88 6.10
C ILE A 14 17.11 -16.79 7.57
N GLU A 15 16.87 -17.83 8.38
CA GLU A 15 17.30 -17.85 9.79
C GLU A 15 18.83 -17.92 9.96
N GLU A 16 19.54 -18.56 9.04
CA GLU A 16 20.99 -18.78 9.15
C GLU A 16 21.82 -17.62 8.54
N ILE A 17 21.21 -16.77 7.71
CA ILE A 17 21.90 -15.68 7.03
C ILE A 17 21.80 -14.38 7.84
N ASP A 18 22.95 -13.81 8.19
CA ASP A 18 23.07 -12.54 8.93
C ASP A 18 23.65 -11.41 8.05
N ASP A 19 23.64 -11.60 6.73
CA ASP A 19 24.05 -10.61 5.73
C ASP A 19 22.86 -9.71 5.35
N GLU A 20 22.88 -8.48 5.86
CA GLU A 20 21.83 -7.48 5.63
C GLU A 20 21.58 -7.20 4.14
N ALA A 21 22.65 -7.08 3.33
CA ALA A 21 22.53 -6.76 1.91
C ALA A 21 21.85 -7.91 1.15
N PHE A 22 22.20 -9.14 1.50
CA PHE A 22 21.54 -10.32 0.98
C PHE A 22 20.06 -10.38 1.38
N LEU A 23 19.74 -10.15 2.66
CA LEU A 23 18.36 -10.15 3.15
C LEU A 23 17.51 -9.06 2.49
N GLN A 24 18.05 -7.87 2.26
CA GLN A 24 17.37 -6.80 1.51
C GLN A 24 17.11 -7.18 0.06
N ALA A 25 18.05 -7.84 -0.61
CA ALA A 25 17.85 -8.33 -1.98
C ALA A 25 16.72 -9.36 -2.05
N VAL A 26 16.69 -10.32 -1.12
CA VAL A 26 15.62 -11.32 -1.01
C VAL A 26 14.27 -10.66 -0.73
N TYR A 27 14.22 -9.73 0.23
CA TYR A 27 13.02 -8.96 0.55
C TYR A 27 12.47 -8.24 -0.68
N THR A 28 13.33 -7.57 -1.46
CA THR A 28 12.92 -6.84 -2.68
C THR A 28 12.28 -7.77 -3.71
N ILE A 29 12.87 -8.95 -3.93
CA ILE A 29 12.34 -9.94 -4.88
C ILE A 29 10.97 -10.45 -4.43
N ILE A 30 10.81 -10.79 -3.16
CA ILE A 30 9.54 -11.30 -2.60
C ILE A 30 8.47 -10.21 -2.68
N SER A 31 8.80 -9.01 -2.22
CA SER A 31 7.95 -7.83 -2.26
C SER A 31 7.43 -7.50 -3.66
N SER A 32 8.28 -7.61 -4.69
CA SER A 32 7.86 -7.42 -6.09
C SER A 32 6.82 -8.42 -6.59
N LYS A 33 6.75 -9.61 -5.95
CA LYS A 33 5.79 -10.67 -6.26
C LYS A 33 4.50 -10.55 -5.45
N MET A 34 4.53 -9.84 -4.32
CA MET A 34 3.37 -9.62 -3.46
C MET A 34 2.47 -8.47 -3.94
N GLY A 35 2.35 -8.25 -5.24
CA GLY A 35 1.45 -7.25 -5.84
C GLY A 35 1.73 -5.79 -5.41
N PRO A 36 1.08 -4.81 -6.07
CA PRO A 36 1.34 -3.38 -5.85
C PRO A 36 0.92 -2.82 -4.47
N GLY A 37 0.67 -3.67 -3.47
CA GLY A 37 0.22 -3.27 -2.12
C GLY A 37 1.05 -3.80 -0.95
N ALA A 38 2.06 -4.64 -1.18
CA ALA A 38 2.82 -5.25 -0.09
C ALA A 38 3.99 -4.41 0.46
N THR A 39 4.45 -3.40 -0.29
CA THR A 39 5.57 -2.52 0.11
C THR A 39 5.13 -1.11 0.48
N TYR A 40 3.88 -0.75 0.22
CA TYR A 40 3.34 0.57 0.54
C TYR A 40 2.51 0.45 1.82
N GLU A 41 3.20 0.33 2.95
CA GLU A 41 2.56 0.52 4.24
C GLU A 41 2.21 2.01 4.41
N LEU A 42 0.95 2.30 4.70
CA LEU A 42 0.53 3.64 5.05
C LEU A 42 1.14 4.02 6.39
N SER A 43 1.67 5.24 6.50
CA SER A 43 2.10 5.76 7.81
C SER A 43 0.91 5.89 8.75
N ALA A 44 1.18 5.97 10.06
CA ALA A 44 0.14 6.19 11.07
C ALA A 44 -0.71 7.45 10.76
N ASP A 45 -0.05 8.53 10.30
CA ASP A 45 -0.74 9.76 9.90
C ASP A 45 -1.64 9.56 8.67
N GLN A 46 -1.18 8.78 7.69
CA GLN A 46 -1.98 8.46 6.49
C GLN A 46 -3.18 7.59 6.83
N LEU A 47 -3.02 6.63 7.75
CA LEU A 47 -4.12 5.82 8.29
C LEU A 47 -5.13 6.70 9.03
N GLN A 48 -4.66 7.62 9.88
CA GLN A 48 -5.54 8.54 10.60
C GLN A 48 -6.37 9.41 9.64
N ILE A 49 -5.77 9.92 8.56
CA ILE A 49 -6.49 10.67 7.53
C ILE A 49 -7.60 9.83 6.89
N LEU A 50 -7.37 8.54 6.65
CA LEU A 50 -8.39 7.65 6.10
C LEU A 50 -9.53 7.40 7.09
N GLU A 51 -9.24 7.17 8.36
CA GLU A 51 -10.25 7.01 9.40
C GLU A 51 -11.10 8.28 9.57
N ASP A 52 -10.48 9.45 9.62
CA ASP A 52 -11.18 10.74 9.71
C ASP A 52 -12.12 10.95 8.51
N ARG A 53 -11.67 10.59 7.30
CA ARG A 53 -12.49 10.68 6.08
C ARG A 53 -13.65 9.69 6.12
N ARG A 54 -13.40 8.47 6.60
CA ARG A 54 -14.39 7.42 6.73
C ARG A 54 -15.47 7.80 7.74
N GLU A 55 -15.09 8.34 8.89
CA GLU A 55 -16.02 8.80 9.92
C GLU A 55 -16.95 9.90 9.38
N LYS A 56 -16.39 10.91 8.71
CA LYS A 56 -17.17 12.00 8.07
C LYS A 56 -18.11 11.47 7.00
N TYR A 57 -17.67 10.50 6.21
CA TYR A 57 -18.52 9.84 5.21
C TYR A 57 -19.70 9.12 5.87
N LEU A 58 -19.46 8.33 6.91
CA LEU A 58 -20.50 7.60 7.64
C LEU A 58 -21.52 8.53 8.33
N LYS A 59 -21.09 9.71 8.77
CA LYS A 59 -21.96 10.75 9.33
C LYS A 59 -22.69 11.59 8.27
N GLY A 60 -22.42 11.38 6.98
CA GLY A 60 -22.98 12.20 5.90
C GLY A 60 -22.39 13.62 5.83
N GLU A 61 -21.31 13.89 6.55
CA GLU A 61 -20.57 15.16 6.55
C GLU A 61 -19.54 15.22 5.41
N GLY A 62 -19.31 14.09 4.74
CA GLY A 62 -18.45 13.97 3.58
C GLY A 62 -19.03 14.65 2.34
N LYS A 63 -18.26 15.57 1.75
CA LYS A 63 -18.59 16.15 0.44
C LYS A 63 -18.12 15.21 -0.66
N SER A 64 -19.07 14.58 -1.35
CA SER A 64 -18.80 13.80 -2.56
C SER A 64 -19.12 14.65 -3.79
N TYR A 65 -18.38 14.44 -4.87
CA TYR A 65 -18.60 15.13 -6.14
C TYR A 65 -18.56 14.13 -7.28
N THR A 66 -19.46 14.29 -8.23
CA THR A 66 -19.38 13.65 -9.53
C THR A 66 -18.21 14.20 -10.33
N TRP A 67 -17.78 13.46 -11.34
CA TRP A 67 -16.63 13.88 -12.15
C TRP A 67 -16.93 15.19 -12.91
N ASP A 68 -18.18 15.40 -13.32
CA ASP A 68 -18.58 16.62 -14.02
C ASP A 68 -18.56 17.83 -13.09
N GLU A 69 -19.00 17.69 -11.83
CA GLU A 69 -18.92 18.76 -10.84
C GLU A 69 -17.47 19.18 -10.53
N VAL A 70 -16.54 18.22 -10.49
CA VAL A 70 -15.13 18.55 -10.25
C VAL A 70 -14.53 19.23 -11.48
N LYS A 71 -14.82 18.75 -12.70
CA LYS A 71 -14.36 19.39 -13.95
C LYS A 71 -14.83 20.84 -14.02
N ASP A 72 -16.10 21.09 -13.74
CA ASP A 72 -16.67 22.44 -13.76
C ASP A 72 -16.05 23.36 -12.71
N ARG A 73 -15.70 22.84 -11.52
CA ARG A 73 -14.98 23.60 -10.51
C ARG A 73 -13.57 23.97 -10.94
N ILE A 74 -12.83 23.02 -11.51
CA ILE A 74 -11.47 23.25 -11.99
C ILE A 74 -11.49 24.31 -13.10
N ARG A 75 -12.38 24.16 -14.08
CA ARG A 75 -12.58 25.14 -15.16
C ARG A 75 -12.91 26.53 -14.64
N LYS A 76 -13.84 26.65 -13.68
CA LYS A 76 -14.21 27.93 -13.07
C LYS A 76 -13.10 28.54 -12.21
N LYS A 77 -12.26 27.73 -11.58
CA LYS A 77 -11.18 28.20 -10.68
C LYS A 77 -9.93 28.62 -11.45
N ASP A 78 -9.55 27.84 -12.46
CA ASP A 78 -8.29 27.99 -13.19
C ASP A 78 -8.47 28.62 -14.58
N GLY A 79 -9.72 28.92 -14.98
CA GLY A 79 -10.04 29.61 -16.24
C GLY A 79 -9.80 28.76 -17.51
N LEU A 80 -9.83 27.43 -17.37
CA LEU A 80 -9.68 26.45 -18.46
C LEU A 80 -11.00 26.15 -19.18
#